data_AF-A0A948DZN7-F1
#
_entry.id   AF-A0A948DZN7-F1
#
_cell.length_a   1.000
_cell.length_b   1.000
_cell.length_c   1.000
_cell.angle_alpha   90.00
_cell.angle_beta   90.00
_cell.angle_gamma   90.00
#
_symmetry.space_group_name_H-M   'P 1'
#
loop_
_entity.id
_entity.type
_entity.pdbx_description
1 polymer ?
#
loop_
_entity_poly.entity_id
_entity_poly.type
_entity_poly.pdbx_seq_one_letter_code
_entity_poly.pdbx_strand_id
1 'polypeptide(L)'
;DKYIGYGGPAHVEKIRLTPMQAIKIIKEAGGIPVFAHPYYVKADDLIPELIKDGLAGIEVYHPDHNAKVTKHYKKLAIKYGLLITGGSDAHGSVKEGVTIGQNTISDEIVTKLRKVQDNS
;
A
#
# COMPACT_ATOMS: atom_id res chain seq x y z
N ASP A 1 15.40 19.74 -3.84
CA ASP A 1 14.55 20.94 -3.95
C ASP A 1 14.72 21.80 -5.21
N LYS A 2 15.90 21.89 -5.84
CA LYS A 2 16.12 22.87 -6.92
C LYS A 2 15.63 22.45 -8.33
N TYR A 3 15.35 21.16 -8.55
CA TYR A 3 15.08 20.63 -9.90
C TYR A 3 13.90 19.65 -9.97
N ILE A 4 13.80 18.71 -9.01
CA ILE A 4 12.81 17.62 -8.99
C ILE A 4 11.70 17.93 -7.97
N GLY A 5 10.45 17.89 -8.42
CA GLY A 5 9.25 18.20 -7.62
C GLY A 5 8.15 18.83 -8.49
N TYR A 6 6.90 18.86 -8.01
CA TYR A 6 5.82 19.54 -8.73
C TYR A 6 6.15 21.02 -8.95
N GLY A 7 6.07 21.48 -10.20
CA GLY A 7 6.40 22.87 -10.56
C GLY A 7 7.90 23.18 -10.67
N GLY A 8 8.78 22.18 -10.49
CA GLY A 8 10.22 22.35 -10.66
C GLY A 8 10.66 22.46 -12.12
N PRO A 9 11.84 23.03 -12.41
CA PRO A 9 12.35 23.24 -13.78
C PRO A 9 12.48 21.97 -14.63
N ALA A 10 12.61 20.81 -13.98
CA ALA A 10 12.70 19.50 -14.63
C ALA A 10 11.44 18.63 -14.43
N HIS A 11 10.31 19.24 -14.05
CA HIS A 11 9.04 18.54 -13.87
C HIS A 11 8.39 18.24 -15.23
N VAL A 12 8.43 16.97 -15.62
CA VAL A 12 7.61 16.44 -16.72
C VAL A 12 6.46 15.66 -16.11
N GLU A 13 5.24 15.90 -16.61
CA GLU A 13 4.06 15.18 -16.15
C GLU A 13 4.19 13.70 -16.51
N LYS A 14 4.24 12.84 -15.50
CA LYS A 14 4.24 11.39 -15.71
C LYS A 14 2.85 10.96 -16.16
N ILE A 15 2.79 10.04 -17.14
CA ILE A 15 1.57 9.26 -17.38
C ILE A 15 1.23 8.54 -16.07
N ARG A 16 0.08 8.86 -15.49
CA ARG A 16 -0.41 8.25 -14.26
C ARG A 16 -1.53 7.28 -14.59
N LEU A 17 -1.43 6.08 -14.05
CA LEU A 17 -2.55 5.16 -13.99
C LEU A 17 -3.53 5.64 -12.92
N THR A 18 -4.82 5.51 -13.18
CA THR A 18 -5.79 5.61 -12.09
C THR A 18 -5.62 4.42 -11.14
N PRO A 19 -5.98 4.55 -9.85
CA PRO A 19 -5.94 3.43 -8.92
C PRO A 19 -6.70 2.18 -9.44
N MET A 20 -7.83 2.40 -10.11
CA MET A 20 -8.66 1.34 -10.69
C MET A 20 -7.94 0.62 -11.85
N GLN A 21 -7.23 1.38 -12.71
CA GLN A 21 -6.39 0.79 -13.76
C GLN A 21 -5.24 -0.02 -13.15
N ALA A 22 -4.59 0.48 -12.09
CA ALA A 22 -3.51 -0.23 -11.42
C ALA A 22 -4.01 -1.56 -10.79
N ILE A 23 -5.16 -1.54 -10.11
CA ILE A 23 -5.79 -2.73 -9.56
C ILE A 23 -6.06 -3.77 -10.66
N LYS A 24 -6.62 -3.34 -11.79
CA LYS A 24 -6.90 -4.23 -12.92
C LYS A 24 -5.62 -4.90 -13.44
N ILE A 25 -4.56 -4.13 -13.68
CA ILE A 25 -3.27 -4.64 -14.17
C ILE A 25 -2.67 -5.66 -13.19
N ILE A 26 -2.69 -5.37 -11.88
CA ILE A 26 -2.16 -6.28 -10.86
C ILE A 26 -2.93 -7.62 -10.89
N LYS A 27 -4.26 -7.56 -11.00
CA LYS A 27 -5.09 -8.77 -11.09
C LYS A 27 -4.85 -9.55 -12.38
N GLU A 28 -4.75 -8.89 -13.51
CA GLU A 28 -4.46 -9.54 -14.81
C GLU A 28 -3.09 -10.24 -14.80
N ALA A 29 -2.15 -9.76 -13.98
CA ALA A 29 -0.87 -10.41 -13.75
C ALA A 29 -0.91 -11.54 -12.68
N GLY A 30 -2.09 -11.89 -12.14
CA GLY A 30 -2.24 -12.89 -11.07
C GLY A 30 -1.73 -12.42 -9.69
N GLY A 31 -1.59 -11.10 -9.52
CA GLY A 31 -1.15 -10.48 -8.28
C GLY A 31 -2.32 -10.08 -7.36
N ILE A 32 -1.97 -9.67 -6.14
CA ILE A 32 -2.92 -9.21 -5.12
C ILE A 32 -2.77 -7.69 -4.97
N PRO A 33 -3.78 -6.88 -5.35
CA PRO A 33 -3.72 -5.43 -5.20
C PRO A 33 -3.80 -5.03 -3.72
N VAL A 34 -2.82 -4.26 -3.27
CA VAL A 34 -2.69 -3.78 -1.88
C VAL A 34 -2.52 -2.27 -1.88
N PHE A 35 -3.30 -1.57 -1.05
CA PHE A 35 -3.16 -0.13 -0.88
C PHE A 35 -2.01 0.17 0.09
N ALA A 36 -0.86 0.55 -0.46
CA ALA A 36 0.35 0.89 0.29
C ALA A 36 0.23 2.25 0.98
N HIS A 37 0.78 2.33 2.20
CA HIS A 37 0.96 3.51 3.05
C HIS A 37 -0.17 4.56 2.92
N PRO A 38 -1.43 4.17 3.19
CA PRO A 38 -2.61 5.01 2.95
C PRO A 38 -2.61 6.30 3.79
N TYR A 39 -1.86 6.31 4.90
CA TYR A 39 -1.69 7.47 5.79
C TYR A 39 -1.26 8.74 5.05
N TYR A 40 -0.42 8.63 4.02
CA TYR A 40 0.07 9.79 3.27
C TYR A 40 -0.97 10.37 2.31
N VAL A 41 -1.83 9.52 1.76
CA VAL A 41 -2.84 9.93 0.77
C VAL A 41 -4.08 10.49 1.47
N LYS A 42 -4.36 10.06 2.72
CA LYS A 42 -5.52 10.48 3.53
C LYS A 42 -6.85 10.36 2.77
N ALA A 43 -7.00 9.30 1.99
CA ALA A 43 -8.14 9.06 1.11
C ALA A 43 -8.89 7.79 1.50
N ASP A 44 -9.23 7.68 2.79
CA ASP A 44 -9.93 6.50 3.32
C ASP A 44 -11.31 6.32 2.66
N ASP A 45 -11.92 7.41 2.20
CA ASP A 45 -13.21 7.41 1.51
C ASP A 45 -13.15 6.73 0.14
N LEU A 46 -11.96 6.57 -0.46
CA LEU A 46 -11.79 5.84 -1.72
C LEU A 46 -11.76 4.32 -1.51
N ILE A 47 -11.49 3.84 -0.29
CA ILE A 47 -11.34 2.41 0.00
C ILE A 47 -12.56 1.59 -0.47
N PRO A 48 -13.82 2.00 -0.20
CA PRO A 48 -15.00 1.28 -0.69
C PRO A 48 -15.09 1.20 -2.20
N GLU A 49 -14.65 2.22 -2.94
CA GLU A 49 -14.65 2.21 -4.40
C GLU A 49 -13.57 1.27 -4.94
N LEU A 50 -12.35 1.38 -4.40
CA LEU A 50 -11.23 0.50 -4.77
C LEU A 50 -11.54 -0.97 -4.50
N ILE A 51 -12.29 -1.28 -3.43
CA ILE A 51 -12.77 -2.65 -3.15
C ILE A 51 -13.66 -3.16 -4.28
N LYS A 52 -14.57 -2.33 -4.82
CA LYS A 52 -15.43 -2.73 -5.95
C LYS A 52 -14.60 -3.10 -7.18
N ASP A 53 -13.47 -2.45 -7.37
CA ASP A 53 -12.55 -2.71 -8.47
C ASP A 53 -11.59 -3.90 -8.21
N GLY A 54 -11.58 -4.44 -6.99
CA GLY A 54 -10.83 -5.65 -6.63
C GLY A 54 -9.62 -5.41 -5.73
N LEU A 55 -9.58 -4.30 -4.98
CA LEU A 55 -8.62 -4.12 -3.89
C LEU A 55 -8.76 -5.24 -2.87
N ALA A 56 -7.65 -5.93 -2.57
CA ALA A 56 -7.65 -7.12 -1.73
C ALA A 56 -6.91 -6.94 -0.40
N GLY A 57 -6.05 -5.92 -0.28
CA GLY A 57 -5.33 -5.64 0.95
C GLY A 57 -5.03 -4.18 1.20
N ILE A 58 -4.60 -3.88 2.42
CA ILE A 58 -4.20 -2.55 2.88
C ILE A 58 -3.00 -2.64 3.81
N GLU A 59 -2.07 -1.71 3.66
CA GLU A 59 -0.91 -1.64 4.52
C GLU A 59 -1.27 -1.03 5.88
N VAL A 60 -1.06 -1.82 6.93
CA VAL A 60 -1.34 -1.43 8.31
C VAL A 60 -0.04 -1.15 9.07
N TYR A 61 1.00 -1.95 8.82
CA TYR A 61 2.27 -1.86 9.53
C TYR A 61 3.33 -1.18 8.65
N HIS A 62 3.70 0.05 9.01
CA HIS A 62 4.66 0.88 8.27
C HIS A 62 5.47 1.71 9.28
N PRO A 63 6.76 2.04 9.05
CA PRO A 63 7.57 2.81 10.00
C PRO A 63 6.94 4.16 10.38
N ASP A 64 6.28 4.80 9.42
CA ASP A 64 5.63 6.10 9.62
C ASP A 64 4.23 6.01 10.26
N HIS A 65 3.72 4.79 10.54
CA HIS A 65 2.44 4.59 11.22
C HIS A 65 2.66 4.52 12.74
N ASN A 66 2.20 5.54 13.46
CA ASN A 66 2.08 5.45 14.91
C ASN A 66 0.92 4.54 15.34
N ALA A 67 0.82 4.22 16.64
CA ALA A 67 -0.19 3.30 17.18
C ALA A 67 -1.65 3.69 16.84
N LYS A 68 -1.97 5.00 16.70
CA LYS A 68 -3.31 5.45 16.33
C LYS A 68 -3.59 5.14 14.85
N VAL A 69 -2.63 5.39 13.98
CA VAL A 69 -2.72 5.11 12.53
C VAL A 69 -2.84 3.61 12.29
N THR A 70 -1.99 2.80 12.92
CA THR A 70 -2.05 1.33 12.84
C THR A 70 -3.41 0.80 13.30
N LYS A 71 -3.94 1.31 14.43
CA LYS A 71 -5.26 0.92 14.94
C LYS A 71 -6.38 1.30 13.97
N HIS A 72 -6.27 2.46 13.33
CA HIS A 72 -7.25 2.93 12.36
C HIS A 72 -7.31 2.04 11.12
N TYR A 73 -6.17 1.80 10.46
CA TYR A 73 -6.15 0.96 9.26
C TYR A 73 -6.45 -0.52 9.55
N LYS A 74 -6.07 -1.02 10.74
CA LYS A 74 -6.50 -2.35 11.19
C LYS A 74 -8.03 -2.45 11.30
N LYS A 75 -8.71 -1.42 11.81
CA LYS A 75 -10.18 -1.39 11.89
C LYS A 75 -10.81 -1.37 10.51
N LEU A 76 -10.28 -0.59 9.57
CA LEU A 76 -10.78 -0.55 8.20
C LEU A 76 -10.57 -1.89 7.49
N ALA A 77 -9.40 -2.51 7.67
CA ALA A 77 -9.12 -3.83 7.12
C ALA A 77 -10.14 -4.87 7.60
N ILE A 78 -10.40 -4.91 8.91
CA ILE A 78 -11.41 -5.82 9.49
C ILE A 78 -12.81 -5.48 8.98
N LYS A 79 -13.20 -4.19 8.95
CA LYS A 79 -14.53 -3.73 8.52
C LYS A 79 -14.85 -4.20 7.10
N TYR A 80 -13.87 -4.14 6.20
CA TYR A 80 -14.05 -4.41 4.79
C TYR A 80 -13.54 -5.78 4.34
N GLY A 81 -13.03 -6.61 5.26
CA GLY A 81 -12.49 -7.93 4.93
C GLY A 81 -11.19 -7.88 4.10
N LEU A 82 -10.43 -6.79 4.18
CA LEU A 82 -9.16 -6.64 3.48
C LEU A 82 -8.04 -7.39 4.19
N LEU A 83 -7.10 -7.91 3.40
CA LEU A 83 -5.85 -8.45 3.91
C LEU A 83 -5.03 -7.34 4.57
N ILE A 84 -4.50 -7.63 5.75
CA ILE A 84 -3.58 -6.74 6.46
C ILE A 84 -2.18 -6.98 5.91
N THR A 85 -1.47 -5.95 5.50
CA THR A 85 -0.06 -6.06 5.05
C THR A 85 0.85 -5.08 5.80
N GLY A 86 2.14 -5.16 5.52
CA GLY A 86 3.15 -4.28 6.10
C GLY A 86 4.47 -4.34 5.35
N GLY A 87 5.23 -3.26 5.43
CA GLY A 87 6.51 -3.11 4.77
C GLY A 87 7.39 -2.10 5.49
N SER A 88 8.71 -2.22 5.33
CA SER A 88 9.66 -1.28 5.91
C SER A 88 9.85 -0.02 5.06
N ASP A 89 9.39 0.00 3.80
CA ASP A 89 9.57 1.15 2.90
C ASP A 89 11.03 1.65 2.84
N ALA A 90 11.96 0.70 2.89
CA ALA A 90 13.39 0.99 2.98
C ALA A 90 13.93 1.46 1.61
N HIS A 91 14.54 2.64 1.60
CA HIS A 91 15.12 3.26 0.40
C HIS A 91 16.64 3.45 0.52
N GLY A 92 17.30 2.66 1.38
CA GLY A 92 18.75 2.71 1.58
C GLY A 92 19.23 4.07 2.08
N SER A 93 20.30 4.61 1.49
CA SER A 93 20.85 5.92 1.86
C SER A 93 19.90 7.10 1.61
N VAL A 94 18.81 6.90 0.87
CA VAL A 94 17.77 7.92 0.67
C VAL A 94 16.88 8.08 1.91
N LYS A 95 16.73 7.03 2.72
CA LYS A 95 15.97 7.04 3.98
C LYS A 95 16.83 6.46 5.09
N GLU A 96 17.84 7.23 5.49
CA GLU A 96 18.78 6.84 6.56
C GLU A 96 18.01 6.45 7.84
N GLY A 97 18.42 5.35 8.47
CA GLY A 97 17.77 4.81 9.66
C GLY A 97 16.56 3.90 9.38
N VAL A 98 16.16 3.71 8.12
CA VAL A 98 15.16 2.71 7.73
C VAL A 98 15.81 1.54 7.00
N THR A 99 15.82 0.37 7.61
CA THR A 99 16.47 -0.84 7.05
C THR A 99 15.46 -1.86 6.53
N ILE A 100 15.88 -2.67 5.55
CA ILE A 100 15.06 -3.80 5.06
C ILE A 100 14.78 -4.73 6.24
N GLY A 101 13.52 -5.10 6.43
CA GLY A 101 13.11 -6.02 7.49
C GLY A 101 12.99 -5.39 8.89
N GLN A 102 13.15 -4.07 9.03
CA GLN A 102 12.91 -3.37 10.29
C GLN A 102 11.45 -3.47 10.76
N ASN A 103 10.52 -3.44 9.80
CA ASN A 103 9.11 -3.72 10.03
C ASN A 103 8.76 -5.04 9.35
N THR A 104 8.20 -5.96 10.11
CA THR A 104 7.77 -7.28 9.64
C THR A 104 6.29 -7.49 9.92
N ILE A 105 5.72 -8.44 9.18
CA ILE A 105 4.37 -8.97 9.41
C ILE A 105 4.51 -10.43 9.82
N SER A 106 3.50 -10.97 10.50
CA SER A 106 3.51 -12.39 10.87
C SER A 106 3.40 -13.28 9.64
N ASP A 107 4.02 -14.46 9.69
CA ASP A 107 3.95 -15.46 8.61
C ASP A 107 2.52 -15.91 8.29
N GLU A 108 1.60 -15.78 9.25
CA GLU A 108 0.18 -16.02 9.06
C GLU A 108 -0.42 -15.10 7.97
N ILE A 109 0.03 -13.85 7.91
CA ILE A 109 -0.40 -12.89 6.89
C ILE A 109 0.13 -13.31 5.52
N VAL A 110 1.40 -13.72 5.44
CA VAL A 110 2.02 -14.22 4.20
C VAL A 110 1.30 -15.46 3.69
N THR A 111 0.92 -16.36 4.60
CA THR A 111 0.15 -17.57 4.26
C THR A 111 -1.24 -17.22 3.72
N LYS A 112 -1.92 -16.22 4.29
CA LYS A 112 -3.22 -15.75 3.79
C LYS A 112 -3.12 -15.15 2.40
N LEU A 113 -2.07 -14.38 2.12
CA LEU A 113 -1.80 -13.84 0.78
C LEU A 113 -1.63 -14.97 -0.25
N ARG A 114 -0.79 -15.97 0.05
CA ARG A 114 -0.60 -17.13 -0.85
C ARG A 114 -1.91 -17.87 -1.17
N LYS A 115 -2.74 -18.13 -0.14
CA LYS A 115 -4.05 -18.77 -0.35
C LYS A 115 -4.99 -17.96 -1.24
N VAL A 116 -4.95 -16.63 -1.16
CA VAL A 116 -5.79 -15.77 -2.01
C VAL A 116 -5.31 -15.86 -3.46
N GLN A 117 -4.00 -15.85 -3.69
CA GLN A 117 -3.41 -16.03 -5.01
C GLN A 117 -3.77 -17.39 -5.63
N ASP A 118 -3.73 -18.48 -4.87
CA ASP A 118 -4.04 -19.82 -5.37
C ASP A 118 -5.53 -20.03 -5.73
N ASN A 119 -6.43 -19.17 -5.24
CA ASN A 119 -7.88 -19.23 -5.46
C ASN A 119 -8.41 -18.18 -6.45
N SER A 120 -7.51 -17.38 -7.06
CA SER A 120 -7.84 -16.31 -8.01
C SER A 120 -7.64 -16.78 -9.46
#